data_AF-A0AA39H581-F1
#
_entry.id   AF-A0AA39H581-F1
#
_cell.length_a   1.000
_cell.length_b   1.000
_cell.length_c   1.000
_cell.angle_alpha   90.00
_cell.angle_beta   90.00
_cell.angle_gamma   90.00
#
_symmetry.space_group_name_H-M   'P 1'
#
loop_
_entity.id
_entity.type
_entity.pdbx_description
1 polymer ?
#
loop_
_entity_poly.entity_id
_entity_poly.type
_entity_poly.pdbx_seq_one_letter_code
_entity_poly.pdbx_strand_id
1 'polypeptide(L)'
;MSIVIPLVSVTAFWLVIGAGGPFLVPSGPNRGIIQTMIVLTAVCCHMFWILVYLHQLNPLIGPQIPVRTIRWISEQWGDAKELVSK
;
A
#
# COMPACT_ATOMS: atom_id res chain seq x y z
N MET A 1 11.78 -6.70 -4.72
CA MET A 1 10.58 -7.42 -4.21
C MET A 1 9.63 -7.65 -5.37
N SER A 2 9.09 -8.86 -5.53
CA SER A 2 8.16 -9.16 -6.62
C SER A 2 6.88 -8.32 -6.49
N ILE A 3 6.49 -7.61 -7.55
CA ILE A 3 5.30 -6.74 -7.62
C ILE A 3 4.00 -7.49 -7.25
N VAL A 4 3.98 -8.79 -7.49
CA VAL A 4 2.81 -9.65 -7.26
C VAL A 4 2.49 -9.76 -5.77
N ILE A 5 3.49 -9.86 -4.91
CA ILE A 5 3.32 -10.08 -3.47
C ILE A 5 2.52 -8.93 -2.81
N PRO A 6 2.91 -7.65 -2.93
CA PRO A 6 2.15 -6.55 -2.33
C PRO A 6 0.77 -6.37 -3.00
N LEU A 7 0.66 -6.52 -4.33
CA LEU A 7 -0.63 -6.39 -5.01
C LEU A 7 -1.64 -7.42 -4.52
N VAL A 8 -1.27 -8.70 -4.49
CA VAL A 8 -2.20 -9.77 -4.08
C VAL A 8 -2.55 -9.65 -2.60
N SER A 9 -1.57 -9.41 -1.73
CA SER A 9 -1.81 -9.36 -0.28
C SER A 9 -2.71 -8.20 0.13
N VAL A 10 -2.46 -6.98 -0.37
CA VAL A 10 -3.26 -5.80 0.02
C VAL A 10 -4.65 -5.82 -0.63
N THR A 11 -4.77 -6.34 -1.86
CA THR A 11 -6.09 -6.52 -2.51
C THR A 11 -6.93 -7.56 -1.76
N ALA A 12 -6.33 -8.69 -1.40
CA ALA A 12 -7.03 -9.72 -0.63
C ALA A 12 -7.50 -9.21 0.73
N PHE A 13 -6.64 -8.45 1.44
CA PHE A 13 -6.99 -7.85 2.72
C PHE A 13 -8.22 -6.94 2.64
N TRP A 14 -8.23 -5.98 1.70
CA TRP A 14 -9.35 -5.06 1.57
C TRP A 14 -10.60 -5.71 0.99
N LEU A 15 -10.46 -6.75 0.15
CA LEU A 15 -11.59 -7.55 -0.33
C LEU A 15 -12.25 -8.30 0.83
N VAL A 16 -11.46 -8.90 1.72
CA VAL A 16 -11.99 -9.58 2.92
C VAL A 16 -12.70 -8.59 3.84
N ILE A 17 -12.17 -7.38 4.03
CA ILE A 17 -12.82 -6.36 4.87
C ILE A 17 -14.10 -5.83 4.21
N GLY A 18 -14.05 -5.47 2.93
CA GLY A 18 -15.17 -4.89 2.21
C GLY A 18 -16.31 -5.88 1.97
N ALA A 19 -16.00 -7.13 1.65
CA ALA A 19 -17.01 -8.17 1.43
C ALA A 19 -17.39 -8.88 2.73
N GLY A 20 -16.42 -9.25 3.57
CA GLY A 20 -16.65 -10.00 4.81
C GLY A 20 -17.14 -9.14 5.99
N GLY A 21 -16.62 -7.92 6.13
CA GLY A 21 -16.95 -7.02 7.24
C GLY A 21 -18.46 -6.72 7.40
N PRO A 22 -19.21 -6.45 6.32
CA PRO A 22 -20.66 -6.21 6.42
C PRO A 22 -21.47 -7.38 6.98
N PHE A 23 -21.01 -8.63 6.84
CA PHE A 23 -21.68 -9.82 7.38
C PHE A 23 -21.48 -9.98 8.89
N LEU A 24 -20.41 -9.42 9.44
CA LEU A 24 -20.10 -9.49 10.87
C LEU A 24 -20.83 -8.42 11.70
N VAL A 25 -21.56 -7.50 11.07
CA VAL A 25 -22.25 -6.41 11.77
C VAL A 25 -23.51 -6.93 12.49
N PRO A 26 -23.60 -6.80 13.83
CA PRO A 26 -24.75 -7.26 14.59
C PRO A 26 -26.02 -6.50 14.26
N SER A 27 -27.17 -7.15 14.47
CA SER A 27 -28.49 -6.55 14.27
C SER A 27 -28.72 -5.40 15.24
N GLY A 28 -28.87 -4.19 14.70
CA GLY A 28 -29.16 -2.98 15.46
C GLY A 28 -29.73 -1.88 14.57
N PRO A 29 -30.22 -0.77 15.16
CA PRO A 29 -30.86 0.33 14.42
C PRO A 29 -29.95 0.95 13.35
N ASN A 30 -28.64 0.96 13.60
CA ASN A 30 -27.63 1.59 12.74
C ASN A 30 -26.89 0.58 11.83
N ARG A 31 -27.39 -0.66 11.69
CA ARG A 31 -26.69 -1.73 10.96
C ARG A 31 -26.36 -1.34 9.52
N GLY A 32 -27.31 -0.74 8.79
CA GLY A 32 -27.10 -0.32 7.41
C GLY A 32 -26.02 0.76 7.28
N ILE A 33 -25.98 1.72 8.20
CA ILE A 33 -24.97 2.79 8.22
C ILE A 33 -23.57 2.19 8.47
N ILE A 34 -23.46 1.27 9.44
CA ILE A 34 -22.18 0.63 9.73
C ILE A 34 -21.70 -0.20 8.53
N GLN A 35 -22.59 -0.93 7.87
CA GLN A 35 -22.25 -1.69 6.66
C GLN A 35 -21.76 -0.79 5.53
N THR A 36 -22.44 0.33 5.26
CA THR A 36 -22.02 1.26 4.21
C THR A 36 -20.71 1.97 4.56
N MET A 37 -20.49 2.32 5.83
CA MET A 37 -19.21 2.90 6.29
C MET A 37 -18.05 1.92 6.09
N ILE A 38 -18.23 0.63 6.39
CA ILE A 38 -17.20 -0.40 6.18
C ILE A 38 -16.87 -0.54 4.69
N VAL A 39 -17.88 -0.67 3.84
CA VAL A 39 -17.68 -0.84 2.39
C VAL A 39 -17.02 0.40 1.77
N LEU A 40 -17.54 1.60 2.09
CA LEU A 40 -16.99 2.85 1.58
C LEU A 40 -15.52 3.02 1.99
N THR A 41 -15.21 2.74 3.26
CA THR A 41 -13.83 2.82 3.77
C THR A 41 -12.93 1.83 3.04
N ALA A 42 -13.36 0.58 2.86
CA ALA A 42 -12.57 -0.44 2.17
C ALA A 42 -12.27 -0.04 0.72
N VAL A 43 -13.26 0.49 0.00
CA VAL A 43 -13.08 0.96 -1.39
C VAL A 43 -12.14 2.17 -1.43
N CYS A 44 -12.36 3.19 -0.60
CA CYS A 44 -11.54 4.40 -0.60
C CYS A 44 -10.08 4.11 -0.23
N CYS A 45 -9.85 3.31 0.82
CA CYS A 45 -8.49 2.97 1.26
C CYS A 45 -7.77 2.09 0.26
N HIS A 46 -8.46 1.10 -0.35
CA HIS A 46 -7.86 0.27 -1.39
C HIS A 46 -7.52 1.09 -2.64
N MET A 47 -8.44 1.94 -3.09
CA MET A 47 -8.24 2.81 -4.25
C MET A 47 -7.08 3.78 -4.03
N PHE A 48 -6.99 4.41 -2.86
CA PHE A 48 -5.86 5.27 -2.53
C PHE A 48 -4.54 4.50 -2.59
N TRP A 49 -4.48 3.32 -1.96
CA TRP A 49 -3.28 2.49 -1.92
C TRP A 49 -2.83 2.03 -3.31
N ILE A 50 -3.74 1.52 -4.14
CA ILE A 50 -3.36 0.98 -5.46
C ILE A 50 -2.86 2.08 -6.38
N LEU A 51 -3.46 3.27 -6.34
CA LEU A 51 -3.04 4.40 -7.16
C LEU A 51 -1.62 4.85 -6.81
N VAL A 52 -1.30 5.03 -5.52
CA VAL A 52 0.05 5.44 -5.11
C VAL A 52 1.09 4.37 -5.39
N TYR A 53 0.72 3.09 -5.26
CA TYR A 53 1.60 1.97 -5.55
C TYR A 53 1.94 1.89 -7.05
N LEU A 54 0.92 1.96 -7.92
CA LEU A 54 1.09 1.90 -9.37
C LEU A 54 1.93 3.07 -9.90
N HIS A 55 1.80 4.25 -9.29
CA HIS A 55 2.59 5.43 -9.66
C HIS A 55 4.11 5.23 -9.46
N GLN A 56 4.52 4.29 -8.59
CA GLN A 56 5.92 4.02 -8.29
C GLN A 56 6.53 2.86 -9.10
N LEU A 57 5.74 2.12 -9.90
CA LEU A 57 6.23 0.91 -10.59
C LEU A 57 7.19 1.21 -11.75
N ASN A 58 6.97 2.30 -12.48
CA ASN A 58 7.82 2.74 -13.60
C ASN A 58 8.18 4.22 -13.40
N PRO A 59 9.06 4.54 -12.43
CA PRO A 59 9.36 5.91 -12.10
C PRO A 59 10.18 6.56 -13.22
N LEU A 60 9.72 7.73 -13.71
CA LEU A 60 10.48 8.54 -14.67
C LEU A 60 11.49 9.48 -14.00
N ILE A 61 11.28 9.77 -12.72
CA ILE A 61 12.05 10.76 -11.96
C ILE A 61 12.60 10.09 -10.70
N GLY A 62 13.90 10.22 -10.50
CA GLY A 62 14.60 9.79 -9.29
C GLY A 62 14.75 10.91 -8.26
N PRO A 63 15.04 10.57 -6.99
CA PRO A 63 15.25 11.54 -5.93
C PRO A 63 16.49 12.42 -6.18
N GLN A 64 16.37 13.73 -5.97
CA GLN A 64 17.47 14.70 -6.02
C GLN A 64 17.94 15.01 -4.60
N ILE A 65 19.10 14.48 -4.21
CA ILE A 65 19.62 14.57 -2.83
C ILE A 65 21.06 15.10 -2.80
N PRO A 66 21.43 15.89 -1.78
CA PRO A 66 22.78 16.45 -1.68
C PRO A 66 23.80 15.36 -1.37
N VAL A 67 25.03 15.57 -1.84
CA VAL A 67 26.14 14.60 -1.74
C VAL A 67 26.38 14.11 -0.32
N ARG A 68 26.26 15.00 0.68
CA ARG A 68 26.37 14.62 2.10
C ARG A 68 25.40 13.50 2.48
N THR A 69 24.15 13.59 2.05
CA THR A 69 23.09 12.63 2.38
C THR A 69 23.30 11.32 1.63
N ILE A 70 23.78 11.37 0.39
CA ILE A 70 24.14 10.17 -0.39
C ILE A 70 25.23 9.37 0.35
N ARG A 71 26.25 10.06 0.87
CA ARG A 71 27.32 9.43 1.65
C ARG A 71 26.79 8.76 2.92
N TRP A 72 25.93 9.43 3.67
CA TRP A 72 25.28 8.83 4.85
C TRP A 72 24.43 7.61 4.50
N ILE A 73 23.71 7.63 3.37
CA ILE A 73 22.91 6.48 2.92
C ILE A 73 23.82 5.30 2.57
N SER A 74 24.93 5.56 1.86
CA SER A 74 25.94 4.52 1.54
C SER A 74 26.55 3.90 2.80
N GLU A 75 26.89 4.71 3.80
CA GLU A 75 27.44 4.21 5.07
C GLU A 75 26.45 3.34 5.86
N GLN A 76 25.15 3.68 5.85
CA GLN A 76 24.13 2.98 6.63
C GLN A 76 23.50 1.77 5.90
N TRP A 77 23.28 1.90 4.59
CA TRP A 77 22.51 0.94 3.79
C TRP A 77 23.35 0.23 2.72
N GLY A 78 24.62 0.62 2.54
CA GLY A 78 25.52 0.08 1.53
C GLY A 78 25.49 0.84 0.20
N ASP A 79 26.48 0.57 -0.64
CA ASP A 79 26.59 1.21 -1.95
C ASP A 79 25.53 0.68 -2.93
N ALA A 80 25.05 1.57 -3.80
CA ALA A 80 24.03 1.23 -4.79
C ALA A 80 24.43 0.06 -5.71
N LYS A 81 25.73 -0.10 -6.01
CA LYS A 81 26.24 -1.23 -6.82
C LYS A 81 26.07 -2.58 -6.13
N GLU A 82 26.22 -2.65 -4.81
CA GLU A 82 26.01 -3.89 -4.06
C GLU A 82 24.52 -4.22 -3.88
N LEU A 83 23.67 -3.19 -3.78
CA LEU A 83 22.23 -3.35 -3.56
C LEU A 83 21.44 -3.81 -4.80
N VAL A 84 21.97 -3.58 -6.00
CA VAL A 84 21.35 -4.00 -7.27
C VAL A 84 21.91 -5.34 -7.78
N SER A 85 23.11 -5.72 -7.33
CA SER A 85 23.81 -6.94 -7.76
C SER A 85 23.50 -8.19 -6.91
N LYS A 86 22.73 -8.05 -5.83
CA LYS A 86 22.25 -9.16 -4.97
C LYS A 86 20.74 -9.31 -5.14
#